data_AF-A0A1Y5F3M3-F1
#
_entry.id   AF-A0A1Y5F3M3-F1
#
_cell.length_a   1.000
_cell.length_b   1.000
_cell.length_c   1.000
_cell.angle_alpha   90.00
_cell.angle_beta   90.00
_cell.angle_gamma   90.00
#
_symmetry.space_group_name_H-M   'P 1'
#
loop_
_entity.id
_entity.type
_entity.pdbx_description
1 polymer ?
#
loop_
_entity_poly.entity_id
_entity_poly.type
_entity_poly.pdbx_seq_one_letter_code
_entity_poly.pdbx_strand_id
1 'polypeptide(L)'
;MKLVYLIILLIMSGPNLLAQTIGDTALFKIEEQVFYLSSVNKSFSSLDVFRCLKKQSVLMTSLKLSEQDYEVLRPLVSDYKVLRRRQDQLHKIVLLNKILMFSTSVNVSVKENDLQRIGFFKCHKQGKIMSNTLKLLVRAEFLLRDRFLRERDHLVLNENLFEKLRIFYSGINRKLTEQVYFR
;
A
#
# COMPACT_ATOMS: atom_id res chain seq x y z
N MET A 1 30.22 -33.82 7.16
CA MET A 1 28.78 -34.18 7.29
C MET A 1 27.91 -33.15 8.03
N LYS A 2 28.45 -32.16 8.79
CA LYS A 2 27.62 -31.15 9.48
C LYS A 2 27.09 -30.01 8.59
N LEU A 3 27.76 -29.70 7.47
CA LEU A 3 27.38 -28.60 6.57
C LEU A 3 26.12 -28.91 5.74
N VAL A 4 25.94 -30.17 5.33
CA VAL A 4 24.80 -30.61 4.50
C VAL A 4 23.50 -30.56 5.30
N TYR A 5 23.54 -30.90 6.59
CA TYR A 5 22.37 -30.80 7.48
C TYR A 5 21.93 -29.34 7.71
N LEU A 6 22.87 -28.40 7.76
CA LEU A 6 22.57 -26.97 7.92
C LEU A 6 21.86 -26.40 6.69
N ILE A 7 22.26 -26.83 5.49
CA ILE A 7 21.65 -26.41 4.22
C ILE A 7 20.23 -26.98 4.08
N ILE A 8 20.01 -28.24 4.47
CA ILE A 8 18.67 -28.86 4.44
C ILE A 8 17.72 -28.18 5.44
N LEU A 9 18.22 -27.75 6.61
CA LEU A 9 17.42 -27.00 7.59
C LEU A 9 17.07 -25.58 7.12
N LEU A 10 17.96 -24.92 6.39
CA LEU A 10 17.74 -23.59 5.78
C LEU A 10 16.75 -23.63 4.59
N ILE A 11 16.65 -24.76 3.89
CA ILE A 11 15.71 -24.95 2.77
C ILE A 11 14.28 -25.22 3.28
N MET A 12 14.11 -25.81 4.46
CA MET A 12 12.79 -26.05 5.07
C MET A 12 12.20 -24.83 5.78
N SER A 13 13.02 -23.82 6.08
CA SER A 13 12.56 -22.49 6.53
C SER A 13 12.33 -21.56 5.33
N GLY A 14 11.56 -22.03 4.34
CA GLY A 14 11.06 -21.16 3.28
C GLY A 14 10.29 -19.96 3.88
N PRO A 15 10.22 -18.82 3.16
CA PRO A 15 9.45 -17.69 3.65
C PRO A 15 8.04 -18.19 3.91
N ASN A 16 7.51 -17.92 5.10
CA ASN A 16 6.09 -18.03 5.42
C ASN A 16 5.31 -17.12 4.47
N LEU A 17 5.14 -17.56 3.23
CA LEU A 17 4.33 -16.95 2.21
C LEU A 17 2.90 -17.29 2.60
N LEU A 18 2.27 -16.34 3.29
CA LEU A 18 0.83 -16.16 3.37
C LEU A 18 0.05 -17.47 3.45
N ALA A 19 -0.16 -17.95 4.67
CA ALA A 19 -1.06 -19.06 4.98
C ALA A 19 -2.34 -18.97 4.12
N GLN A 20 -2.40 -19.86 3.14
CA GLN A 20 -3.56 -20.07 2.27
C GLN A 20 -4.74 -20.47 3.15
N THR A 21 -5.84 -19.73 3.05
CA THR A 21 -7.15 -20.26 3.45
C THR A 21 -7.73 -20.92 2.19
N ILE A 22 -7.88 -22.24 2.24
CA ILE A 22 -8.56 -23.02 1.20
C ILE A 22 -9.96 -22.41 1.03
N GLY A 23 -10.21 -21.71 -0.08
CA GLY A 23 -11.47 -20.99 -0.36
C GLY A 23 -11.37 -19.46 -0.50
N ASP A 24 -10.20 -18.84 -0.33
CA ASP A 24 -10.05 -17.39 -0.52
C ASP A 24 -10.05 -16.98 -2.00
N THR A 25 -10.73 -15.88 -2.32
CA THR A 25 -10.89 -15.41 -3.71
C THR A 25 -9.67 -14.61 -4.14
N ALA A 26 -8.95 -15.05 -5.18
CA ALA A 26 -7.88 -14.27 -5.78
C ALA A 26 -8.46 -13.05 -6.52
N LEU A 27 -7.97 -11.86 -6.20
CA LEU A 27 -8.43 -10.61 -6.79
C LEU A 27 -7.53 -10.20 -7.97
N PHE A 28 -6.24 -10.05 -7.71
CA PHE A 28 -5.28 -9.64 -8.73
C PHE A 28 -3.89 -10.18 -8.39
N LYS A 29 -3.01 -10.20 -9.39
CA LYS A 29 -1.58 -10.51 -9.29
C LYS A 29 -0.79 -9.28 -9.74
N ILE A 30 0.27 -8.93 -9.01
CA ILE A 30 1.25 -7.89 -9.41
C ILE A 30 2.62 -8.54 -9.34
N GLU A 31 3.36 -8.55 -10.46
CA GLU A 31 4.57 -9.37 -10.60
C GLU A 31 4.26 -10.81 -10.15
N GLU A 32 5.05 -11.43 -9.27
CA GLU A 32 4.77 -12.77 -8.75
C GLU A 32 3.84 -12.82 -7.53
N GLN A 33 3.38 -11.67 -7.02
CA GLN A 33 2.58 -11.60 -5.80
C GLN A 33 1.08 -11.65 -6.11
N VAL A 34 0.39 -12.66 -5.57
CA VAL A 34 -1.07 -12.80 -5.66
C VAL A 34 -1.73 -12.14 -4.44
N PHE A 35 -2.76 -11.33 -4.70
CA PHE A 35 -3.54 -10.62 -3.69
C PHE A 35 -4.92 -11.25 -3.57
N TYR A 36 -5.15 -11.90 -2.42
CA TYR A 36 -6.42 -12.54 -2.11
C TYR A 36 -7.36 -11.61 -1.33
N LEU A 37 -8.65 -11.88 -1.43
CA LEU A 37 -9.73 -11.09 -0.85
C LEU A 37 -9.55 -10.88 0.66
N SER A 38 -9.27 -11.95 1.42
CA SER A 38 -9.07 -11.83 2.87
C SER A 38 -7.89 -10.92 3.23
N SER A 39 -6.80 -11.04 2.48
CA SER A 39 -5.58 -10.25 2.69
C SER A 39 -5.78 -8.78 2.34
N VAL A 40 -6.48 -8.51 1.23
CA VAL A 40 -6.86 -7.14 0.85
C VAL A 40 -7.80 -6.53 1.89
N ASN A 41 -8.84 -7.24 2.32
CA ASN A 41 -9.74 -6.75 3.36
C ASN A 41 -9.02 -6.51 4.70
N LYS A 42 -8.07 -7.36 5.09
CA LYS A 42 -7.25 -7.15 6.29
C LYS A 42 -6.39 -5.88 6.18
N SER A 43 -5.90 -5.56 4.98
CA SER A 43 -5.12 -4.35 4.73
C SER A 43 -5.90 -3.06 4.94
N PHE A 44 -7.25 -3.11 4.84
CA PHE A 44 -8.11 -1.94 5.00
C PHE A 44 -8.01 -1.35 6.40
N SER A 45 -7.85 -2.17 7.44
CA SER A 45 -7.62 -1.69 8.81
C SER A 45 -6.38 -0.79 8.94
N SER A 46 -5.31 -1.10 8.19
CA SER A 46 -4.09 -0.28 8.18
C SER A 46 -4.27 0.97 7.33
N LEU A 47 -5.05 0.86 6.25
CA LEU A 47 -5.42 2.00 5.44
C LEU A 47 -6.29 3.00 6.22
N ASP A 48 -7.23 2.52 7.03
CA ASP A 48 -8.10 3.34 7.87
C ASP A 48 -7.30 4.14 8.91
N VAL A 49 -6.32 3.51 9.55
CA VAL A 49 -5.36 4.22 10.42
C VAL A 49 -4.61 5.29 9.63
N PHE A 50 -4.14 4.97 8.43
CA PHE A 50 -3.35 5.89 7.62
C PHE A 50 -4.18 7.08 7.08
N ARG A 51 -5.46 6.84 6.76
CA ARG A 51 -6.43 7.85 6.27
C ARG A 51 -6.72 8.97 7.26
N CYS A 52 -6.47 8.75 8.55
CA CYS A 52 -6.60 9.80 9.56
C CYS A 52 -5.67 11.02 9.28
N LEU A 53 -4.62 10.87 8.45
CA LEU A 53 -3.81 11.98 7.95
C LEU A 53 -4.57 12.94 7.02
N LYS A 54 -5.69 12.51 6.42
CA LYS A 54 -6.55 13.30 5.54
C LYS A 54 -5.73 14.08 4.48
N LYS A 55 -5.99 15.39 4.35
CA LYS A 55 -5.32 16.32 3.44
C LYS A 55 -3.83 16.50 3.71
N GLN A 56 -3.31 16.00 4.83
CA GLN A 56 -1.86 16.05 5.08
C GLN A 56 -1.12 14.95 4.33
N SER A 57 -1.74 13.81 4.00
CA SER A 57 -1.06 12.74 3.28
C SER A 57 -0.96 13.03 1.79
N VAL A 58 0.27 13.00 1.26
CA VAL A 58 0.54 13.08 -0.18
C VAL A 58 -0.01 11.84 -0.87
N LEU A 59 0.28 10.65 -0.35
CA LEU A 59 -0.11 9.37 -0.94
C LEU A 59 -1.61 9.23 -1.06
N MET A 60 -2.33 9.58 0.01
CA MET A 60 -3.78 9.56 -0.04
C MET A 60 -4.23 10.61 -1.05
N THR A 61 -4.00 11.89 -0.78
CA THR A 61 -4.59 12.98 -1.57
C THR A 61 -4.31 12.89 -3.08
N SER A 62 -3.15 12.37 -3.47
CA SER A 62 -2.76 12.20 -4.88
C SER A 62 -3.49 11.06 -5.61
N LEU A 63 -3.99 10.04 -4.90
CA LEU A 63 -4.71 8.91 -5.49
C LEU A 63 -6.13 9.28 -5.96
N LYS A 64 -6.59 10.51 -5.71
CA LYS A 64 -7.93 11.00 -6.09
C LYS A 64 -9.04 10.00 -5.70
N LEU A 65 -8.92 9.39 -4.53
CA LEU A 65 -10.06 8.73 -3.89
C LEU A 65 -11.10 9.82 -3.60
N SER A 66 -12.39 9.55 -3.82
CA SER A 66 -13.42 10.50 -3.42
C SER A 66 -13.42 10.64 -1.88
N GLU A 67 -13.90 11.76 -1.32
CA GLU A 67 -14.05 11.86 0.14
C GLU A 67 -14.88 10.71 0.72
N GLN A 68 -15.89 10.24 -0.01
CA GLN A 68 -16.67 9.05 0.35
C GLN A 68 -15.83 7.75 0.34
N ASP A 69 -14.93 7.59 -0.65
CA ASP A 69 -13.98 6.46 -0.68
C ASP A 69 -13.00 6.50 0.50
N TYR A 70 -12.67 7.70 1.01
CA TYR A 70 -11.81 7.91 2.18
C TYR A 70 -12.52 7.62 3.50
N GLU A 71 -13.79 7.99 3.61
CA GLU A 71 -14.55 7.85 4.85
C GLU A 71 -14.88 6.38 5.14
N VAL A 72 -15.23 5.59 4.13
CA VAL A 72 -15.59 4.19 4.33
C VAL A 72 -15.08 3.32 3.19
N LEU A 73 -13.96 2.60 3.41
CA LEU A 73 -13.60 1.51 2.51
C LEU A 73 -14.34 0.24 2.95
N ARG A 74 -15.53 0.02 2.39
CA ARG A 74 -16.28 -1.21 2.68
C ARG A 74 -15.46 -2.43 2.25
N PRO A 75 -15.44 -3.51 3.05
CA PRO A 75 -14.85 -4.77 2.63
C PRO A 75 -15.32 -5.17 1.23
N LEU A 76 -14.40 -5.71 0.46
CA LEU A 76 -14.72 -6.37 -0.79
C LEU A 76 -15.40 -7.71 -0.47
N VAL A 77 -16.25 -8.16 -1.38
CA VAL A 77 -16.95 -9.45 -1.29
C VAL A 77 -16.56 -10.31 -2.48
N SER A 78 -16.72 -11.63 -2.38
CA SER A 78 -16.40 -12.58 -3.45
C SER A 78 -17.36 -12.52 -4.64
N ASP A 79 -18.48 -11.79 -4.54
CA ASP A 79 -19.42 -11.61 -5.64
C ASP A 79 -18.81 -10.79 -6.79
N TYR A 80 -18.52 -11.47 -7.90
CA TYR A 80 -17.98 -10.88 -9.13
C TYR A 80 -18.81 -9.72 -9.70
N LYS A 81 -20.14 -9.74 -9.57
CA LYS A 81 -21.00 -8.63 -10.04
C LYS A 81 -20.78 -7.39 -9.18
N VAL A 82 -20.60 -7.57 -7.87
CA VAL A 82 -20.30 -6.46 -6.94
C VAL A 82 -18.89 -5.94 -7.19
N LEU A 83 -17.91 -6.82 -7.41
CA LEU A 83 -16.54 -6.43 -7.75
C LEU A 83 -16.49 -5.64 -9.06
N ARG A 84 -17.23 -6.06 -10.09
CA ARG A 84 -17.33 -5.32 -11.37
C ARG A 84 -17.94 -3.93 -11.18
N ARG A 85 -18.96 -3.78 -10.32
CA ARG A 85 -19.51 -2.44 -9.98
C ARG A 85 -18.53 -1.55 -9.22
N ARG A 86 -17.52 -2.12 -8.57
CA ARG A 86 -16.47 -1.41 -7.82
C ARG A 86 -15.13 -1.37 -8.54
N GLN A 87 -15.15 -1.46 -9.88
CA GLN A 87 -13.93 -1.54 -10.70
C GLN A 87 -12.97 -0.36 -10.46
N ASP A 88 -13.48 0.86 -10.31
CA ASP A 88 -12.66 2.04 -10.02
C ASP A 88 -11.94 1.94 -8.68
N GLN A 89 -12.64 1.47 -7.65
CA GLN A 89 -12.05 1.22 -6.33
C GLN A 89 -10.95 0.16 -6.41
N LEU A 90 -11.18 -0.91 -7.19
CA LEU A 90 -10.21 -1.98 -7.40
C LEU A 90 -8.99 -1.49 -8.17
N HIS A 91 -9.15 -0.69 -9.22
CA HIS A 91 -8.03 -0.05 -9.92
C HIS A 91 -7.20 0.84 -8.97
N LYS A 92 -7.84 1.60 -8.09
CA LYS A 92 -7.13 2.42 -7.09
C LYS A 92 -6.40 1.54 -6.06
N ILE A 93 -6.98 0.43 -5.63
CA ILE A 93 -6.32 -0.55 -4.74
C ILE A 93 -5.12 -1.21 -5.44
N VAL A 94 -5.24 -1.58 -6.71
CA VAL A 94 -4.12 -2.14 -7.51
C VAL A 94 -3.01 -1.11 -7.61
N LEU A 95 -3.32 0.14 -7.98
CA LEU A 95 -2.34 1.22 -8.07
C LEU A 95 -1.65 1.47 -6.73
N LEU A 96 -2.42 1.51 -5.63
CA LEU A 96 -1.86 1.64 -4.28
C LEU A 96 -0.86 0.50 -4.00
N ASN A 97 -1.24 -0.76 -4.24
CA ASN A 97 -0.35 -1.90 -4.01
C ASN A 97 0.91 -1.83 -4.88
N LYS A 98 0.79 -1.39 -6.14
CA LYS A 98 1.96 -1.13 -6.99
C LYS A 98 2.88 -0.05 -6.41
N ILE A 99 2.34 1.04 -5.88
CA ILE A 99 3.13 2.09 -5.22
C ILE A 99 3.82 1.55 -3.96
N LEU A 100 3.11 0.75 -3.15
CA LEU A 100 3.68 0.11 -1.95
C LEU A 100 4.82 -0.84 -2.33
N MET A 101 4.64 -1.70 -3.33
CA MET A 101 5.68 -2.59 -3.86
C MET A 101 6.86 -1.80 -4.42
N PHE A 102 6.61 -0.73 -5.18
CA PHE A 102 7.68 0.11 -5.69
C PHE A 102 8.50 0.73 -4.54
N SER A 103 7.85 1.16 -3.45
CA SER A 103 8.51 1.79 -2.31
C SER A 103 9.49 0.86 -1.57
N THR A 104 9.31 -0.46 -1.62
CA THR A 104 10.25 -1.40 -0.97
C THR A 104 11.61 -1.42 -1.66
N SER A 105 11.63 -1.17 -2.98
CA SER A 105 12.86 -1.13 -3.78
C SER A 105 13.67 0.16 -3.62
N VAL A 106 13.10 1.20 -2.99
CA VAL A 106 13.75 2.50 -2.80
C VAL A 106 14.11 2.68 -1.33
N ASN A 107 15.34 3.06 -1.02
CA ASN A 107 15.75 3.33 0.35
C ASN A 107 15.14 4.65 0.85
N VAL A 108 14.18 4.57 1.78
CA VAL A 108 13.51 5.72 2.39
C VAL A 108 13.74 5.66 3.89
N SER A 109 14.38 6.69 4.44
CA SER A 109 14.61 6.83 5.88
C SER A 109 13.49 7.67 6.49
N VAL A 110 12.74 7.05 7.41
CA VAL A 110 11.67 7.69 8.17
C VAL A 110 12.09 7.75 9.62
N LYS A 111 12.27 8.96 10.14
CA LYS A 111 12.57 9.21 11.56
C LYS A 111 11.28 9.44 12.33
N GLU A 112 11.33 9.22 13.63
CA GLU A 112 10.21 9.50 14.53
C GLU A 112 9.73 10.95 14.46
N ASN A 113 10.67 11.90 14.37
CA ASN A 113 10.36 13.32 14.18
C ASN A 113 9.58 13.58 12.88
N ASP A 114 9.84 12.83 11.82
CA ASP A 114 9.11 12.97 10.56
C ASP A 114 7.63 12.56 10.75
N LEU A 115 7.40 11.45 11.47
CA LEU A 115 6.04 10.97 11.81
C LEU A 115 5.30 11.96 12.71
N GLN A 116 6.00 12.56 13.66
CA GLN A 116 5.43 13.58 14.54
C GLN A 116 4.98 14.82 13.76
N ARG A 117 5.82 15.32 12.85
CA ARG A 117 5.56 16.53 12.05
C ARG A 117 4.31 16.41 11.18
N ILE A 118 4.12 15.24 10.55
CA ILE A 118 2.92 14.99 9.72
C ILE A 118 1.69 14.60 10.56
N GLY A 119 1.78 14.63 11.89
CA GLY A 119 0.68 14.30 12.78
C GLY A 119 0.31 12.82 12.83
N PHE A 120 1.16 11.90 12.36
CA PHE A 120 0.86 10.47 12.32
C PHE A 120 0.52 9.88 13.70
N PHE A 121 1.15 10.38 14.76
CA PHE A 121 0.88 9.91 16.12
C PHE A 121 -0.51 10.29 16.67
N LYS A 122 -1.23 11.18 16.00
CA LYS A 122 -2.67 11.42 16.27
C LYS A 122 -3.54 10.26 15.79
N CYS A 123 -3.06 9.52 14.79
CA CYS A 123 -3.76 8.41 14.15
C CYS A 123 -3.34 7.05 14.71
N HIS A 124 -2.07 6.92 15.07
CA HIS A 124 -1.48 5.70 15.60
C HIS A 124 -0.64 6.01 16.83
N LYS A 125 -1.06 5.53 18.00
CA LYS A 125 -0.39 5.82 19.28
C LYS A 125 1.11 5.48 19.20
N GLN A 126 1.95 6.41 19.67
CA GLN A 126 3.39 6.21 19.79
C GLN A 126 3.69 4.96 20.62
N GLY A 127 4.72 4.19 20.24
CA GLY A 127 5.08 2.92 20.87
C GLY A 127 4.20 1.72 20.47
N LYS A 128 3.05 1.92 19.81
CA LYS A 128 2.26 0.79 19.29
C LYS A 128 2.94 0.18 18.06
N ILE A 129 3.00 -1.15 18.01
CA ILE A 129 3.57 -1.88 16.87
C ILE A 129 2.78 -1.57 15.60
N MET A 130 3.49 -1.14 14.54
CA MET A 130 2.92 -0.94 13.22
C MET A 130 2.83 -2.26 12.46
N SER A 131 1.70 -2.52 11.80
CA SER A 131 1.58 -3.62 10.84
C SER A 131 2.54 -3.42 9.66
N ASN A 132 2.89 -4.49 8.96
CA ASN A 132 3.74 -4.40 7.77
C ASN A 132 3.11 -3.50 6.70
N THR A 133 1.79 -3.60 6.49
CA THR A 133 1.05 -2.72 5.57
C THR A 133 1.16 -1.26 5.99
N LEU A 134 1.01 -0.94 7.28
CA LEU A 134 1.12 0.43 7.77
C LEU A 134 2.55 0.99 7.61
N LYS A 135 3.57 0.15 7.81
CA LYS A 135 4.97 0.51 7.53
C LYS A 135 5.18 0.81 6.04
N LEU A 136 4.59 0.02 5.14
CA LEU A 136 4.65 0.26 3.70
C LEU A 136 3.94 1.55 3.31
N LEU A 137 2.77 1.83 3.89
CA LEU A 137 2.04 3.09 3.65
C LEU A 137 2.87 4.30 4.07
N VAL A 138 3.46 4.26 5.26
CA VAL A 138 4.39 5.30 5.73
C VAL A 138 5.60 5.43 4.81
N ARG A 139 6.21 4.32 4.39
CA ARG A 139 7.36 4.37 3.47
C ARG A 139 7.00 5.00 2.13
N ALA A 140 5.86 4.62 1.55
CA ALA A 140 5.37 5.18 0.30
C ALA A 140 5.03 6.67 0.43
N GLU A 141 4.46 7.10 1.54
CA GLU A 141 4.23 8.52 1.83
C GLU A 141 5.53 9.32 1.84
N PHE A 142 6.55 8.85 2.56
CA PHE A 142 7.83 9.54 2.64
C PHE A 142 8.63 9.47 1.33
N LEU A 143 8.48 8.41 0.53
CA LEU A 143 8.98 8.39 -0.84
C LEU A 143 8.44 9.56 -1.67
N LEU A 144 7.13 9.83 -1.57
CA LEU A 144 6.50 10.92 -2.32
C LEU A 144 6.90 12.28 -1.78
N ARG A 145 6.97 12.43 -0.45
CA ARG A 145 7.44 13.68 0.17
C ARG A 145 8.87 14.00 -0.25
N ASP A 146 9.78 13.04 -0.14
CA ASP A 146 11.19 13.20 -0.52
C ASP A 146 11.37 13.55 -2.00
N ARG A 147 10.51 13.00 -2.85
CA ARG A 147 10.62 13.17 -4.30
C ARG A 147 10.01 14.47 -4.80
N PHE A 148 8.93 14.95 -4.17
CA PHE A 148 8.10 16.00 -4.76
C PHE A 148 7.91 17.23 -3.89
N LEU A 149 8.16 17.15 -2.59
CA LEU A 149 8.09 18.31 -1.70
C LEU A 149 9.50 18.85 -1.43
N ARG A 150 9.60 20.17 -1.26
CA ARG A 150 10.84 20.81 -0.82
C ARG A 150 11.10 20.55 0.67
N GLU A 151 10.03 20.51 1.44
CA GLU A 151 10.03 20.28 2.88
C GLU A 151 9.11 19.08 3.16
N ARG A 152 9.56 18.14 4.00
CA ARG A 152 8.83 16.90 4.30
C ARG A 152 7.50 17.15 5.01
N ASP A 153 7.33 18.30 5.63
CA ASP A 153 6.27 18.69 6.54
C ASP A 153 5.12 19.39 5.81
N HIS A 154 5.45 20.29 4.88
CA HIS A 154 4.47 21.16 4.23
C HIS A 154 3.98 20.59 2.90
N LEU A 155 2.70 20.17 2.88
CA LEU A 155 2.02 19.78 1.66
C LEU A 155 1.29 20.97 1.04
N VAL A 156 1.80 21.45 -0.09
CA VAL A 156 1.11 22.42 -0.96
C VAL A 156 0.76 21.72 -2.28
N LEU A 157 -0.48 21.25 -2.37
CA LEU A 157 -0.99 20.64 -3.60
C LEU A 157 -1.39 21.72 -4.59
N ASN A 158 -0.55 21.92 -5.60
CA ASN A 158 -0.89 22.67 -6.80
C ASN A 158 -1.07 21.71 -7.99
N GLU A 159 -1.66 22.20 -9.08
CA GLU A 159 -1.91 21.40 -10.28
C GLU A 159 -0.62 20.78 -10.85
N ASN A 160 0.49 21.50 -10.78
CA ASN A 160 1.80 21.01 -11.20
C ASN A 160 2.27 19.80 -10.37
N LEU A 161 2.09 19.83 -9.05
CA LEU A 161 2.41 18.70 -8.17
C LEU A 161 1.51 17.49 -8.47
N PHE A 162 0.22 17.72 -8.67
CA PHE A 162 -0.70 16.66 -9.09
C PHE A 162 -0.30 16.01 -10.42
N GLU A 163 0.11 16.82 -11.39
CA GLU A 163 0.53 16.32 -12.69
C GLU A 163 1.83 15.51 -12.59
N LYS A 164 2.81 15.98 -11.82
CA LYS A 164 4.03 15.23 -11.53
C LYS A 164 3.75 13.88 -10.86
N LEU A 165 2.85 13.86 -9.88
CA LEU A 165 2.42 12.63 -9.21
C LEU A 165 1.69 11.69 -10.17
N ARG A 166 0.82 12.22 -11.04
CA ARG A 166 0.11 11.45 -12.08
C ARG A 166 1.08 10.77 -13.04
N ILE A 167 2.07 11.52 -13.55
CA ILE A 167 3.12 10.98 -14.44
C ILE A 167 3.92 9.89 -13.72
N PHE A 168 4.28 10.14 -12.45
CA PHE A 168 5.02 9.16 -11.65
C PHE A 168 4.25 7.87 -11.42
N TYR A 169 2.96 7.97 -11.06
CA TYR A 169 2.08 6.82 -10.91
C TYR A 169 1.85 6.08 -12.21
N SER A 170 1.72 6.79 -13.34
CA SER A 170 1.69 6.16 -14.66
C SER A 170 2.97 5.38 -14.94
N GLY A 171 4.13 5.89 -14.55
CA GLY A 171 5.42 5.20 -14.67
C GLY A 171 5.47 3.92 -13.83
N ILE A 172 5.05 3.98 -12.56
CA ILE A 172 4.94 2.80 -11.68
C ILE A 172 3.96 1.78 -12.27
N ASN A 173 2.79 2.24 -12.73
CA ASN A 173 1.75 1.39 -13.25
C ASN A 173 2.21 0.61 -14.50
N ARG A 174 3.03 1.24 -15.36
CA ARG A 174 3.63 0.58 -16.53
C ARG A 174 4.79 -0.35 -16.17
N LYS A 175 5.55 -0.02 -15.12
CA LYS A 175 6.73 -0.79 -14.69
C LYS A 175 6.34 -2.12 -14.06
N LEU A 176 5.28 -2.13 -13.24
CA LEU A 176 4.81 -3.31 -12.54
C LEU A 176 3.64 -3.93 -13.29
N THR A 177 3.80 -5.17 -13.74
CA THR A 177 2.78 -5.88 -14.52
C THR A 177 1.69 -6.41 -13.59
N GLU A 178 0.42 -6.17 -13.94
CA GLU A 178 -0.73 -6.71 -13.23
C GLU A 178 -1.60 -7.66 -14.07
N GLN A 179 -2.23 -8.60 -13.38
CA GLN A 179 -3.33 -9.41 -13.89
C GLN A 179 -4.51 -9.30 -12.93
N VAL A 180 -5.69 -8.92 -13.42
CA VAL A 180 -6.93 -8.87 -12.62
C VAL A 180 -7.77 -10.08 -12.96
N TYR A 181 -8.19 -10.86 -11.96
CA TYR A 181 -8.86 -12.15 -12.14
C TYR A 181 -10.38 -12.06 -12.28
N PHE A 182 -10.95 -10.87 -12.08
CA PHE A 182 -12.35 -10.56 -12.30
C PHE A 182 -12.44 -9.48 -13.39
N ARG A 183 -12.87 -9.85 -14.60
CA ARG A 183 -13.18 -8.89 -15.67
C ARG A 183 -14.61 -9.06 -16.12
#